data_AF-A0A7I8C5U3-F1
#
_entry.id   AF-A0A7I8C5U3-F1
#
_cell.length_a   1.000
_cell.length_b   1.000
_cell.length_c   1.000
_cell.angle_alpha   90.00
_cell.angle_beta   90.00
_cell.angle_gamma   90.00
#
_symmetry.space_group_name_H-M   'P 1'
#
loop_
_entity.id
_entity.type
_entity.pdbx_description
1 polymer ?
#
loop_
_entity_poly.entity_id
_entity_poly.type
_entity_poly.pdbx_seq_one_letter_code
_entity_poly.pdbx_strand_id
1 'polypeptide(L)'
;MSAYIKQLNRMLQTTLPTQSPLRQQFENWYGSLPEIVRNRPFSMVEFEVALDTQGKYISAVLLDLGWRRKRRWNTRGQYHRYWEPPAPACEEHSR
;
A
#
# COMPACT_ATOMS: atom_id res chain seq x y z
N MET A 1 9.39 14.50 37.41
CA MET A 1 10.03 14.22 36.10
C MET A 1 9.00 13.79 35.05
N SER A 2 7.98 14.61 34.76
CA SER A 2 6.87 14.26 33.83
C SER A 2 6.80 15.16 32.59
N ALA A 3 7.51 16.30 32.60
CA ALA A 3 7.57 17.22 31.47
C ALA A 3 8.35 16.63 30.27
N TYR A 4 9.39 15.85 30.55
CA TYR A 4 10.22 15.24 29.51
C TYR A 4 9.46 14.18 28.69
N ILE A 5 8.63 13.36 29.34
CA ILE A 5 7.78 12.35 28.67
C ILE A 5 6.73 13.03 27.79
N LYS A 6 6.13 14.14 28.26
CA LYS A 6 5.18 14.91 27.44
C LYS A 6 5.84 15.54 26.21
N GLN A 7 7.10 15.98 26.33
CA GLN A 7 7.86 16.53 25.20
C GLN A 7 8.23 15.44 24.18
N LEU A 8 8.60 14.24 24.64
CA LEU A 8 8.83 13.08 23.78
C LEU A 8 7.56 12.66 23.02
N ASN A 9 6.41 12.59 23.71
CA ASN A 9 5.13 12.29 23.05
C ASN A 9 4.73 13.36 22.04
N ARG A 10 5.02 14.64 22.30
CA ARG A 10 4.76 15.74 21.36
C ARG A 10 5.66 15.64 20.13
N MET A 11 6.94 15.29 20.30
CA MET A 11 7.86 15.05 19.18
C MET A 11 7.47 13.83 18.33
N LEU A 12 6.97 12.76 18.96
CA LEU A 12 6.41 11.60 18.25
C LEU A 12 5.13 11.92 17.47
N GLN A 13 4.26 12.80 17.98
CA GLN A 13 3.08 13.25 17.25
C GLN A 13 3.41 14.21 16.09
N THR A 14 4.54 14.92 16.15
CA THR A 14 5.00 15.83 15.07
C THR A 14 5.80 15.10 13.99
N THR A 15 6.10 13.82 14.21
CA THR A 15 6.82 12.94 13.26
C THR A 15 5.94 11.77 12.82
N LEU A 16 4.63 12.01 12.66
CA LEU A 16 3.92 11.30 11.61
C LEU A 16 4.41 11.92 10.30
N PRO A 17 5.30 11.24 9.53
CA PRO A 17 5.58 11.71 8.19
C PRO A 17 4.22 11.80 7.52
N THR A 18 3.89 13.01 7.10
CA THR A 18 2.83 13.37 6.18
C THR A 18 2.54 12.13 5.33
N GLN A 19 1.40 11.46 5.50
CA GLN A 19 1.08 10.24 4.74
C GLN A 19 0.82 10.54 3.24
N SER A 20 0.82 11.82 2.89
CA SER A 20 0.48 12.39 1.60
C SER A 20 1.48 12.20 0.45
N PRO A 21 2.83 12.19 0.62
CA PRO A 21 3.76 12.05 -0.50
C PRO A 21 3.81 10.61 -1.03
N LEU A 22 3.75 9.59 -0.17
CA LEU A 22 3.79 8.19 -0.61
C LEU A 22 2.55 7.80 -1.42
N ARG A 23 1.38 8.27 -1.00
CA ARG A 23 0.14 8.08 -1.75
C ARG A 23 0.20 8.74 -3.12
N GLN A 24 0.64 10.00 -3.20
CA GLN A 24 0.77 10.70 -4.47
C GLN A 24 1.83 10.07 -5.38
N GLN A 25 2.97 9.65 -4.84
CA GLN A 25 4.00 8.92 -5.60
C GLN A 25 3.45 7.61 -6.16
N PHE A 26 2.69 6.87 -5.35
CA PHE A 26 2.02 5.66 -5.77
C PHE A 26 1.02 5.92 -6.90
N GLU A 27 0.13 6.90 -6.74
CA GLU A 27 -0.89 7.25 -7.74
C GLU A 27 -0.24 7.72 -9.06
N ASN A 28 0.83 8.53 -8.98
CA ASN A 28 1.58 8.97 -10.16
C ASN A 28 2.26 7.80 -10.87
N TRP A 29 2.94 6.94 -10.12
CA TRP A 29 3.58 5.74 -10.67
C TRP A 29 2.54 4.80 -11.29
N TYR A 30 1.47 4.46 -10.56
CA TYR A 30 0.41 3.58 -11.03
C TYR A 30 -0.33 4.15 -12.26
N GLY A 31 -0.55 5.46 -12.29
CA GLY A 31 -1.14 6.17 -13.43
C GLY A 31 -0.24 6.17 -14.67
N SER A 32 1.09 6.20 -14.47
CA SER A 32 2.07 6.08 -15.57
C SER A 32 2.17 4.67 -16.17
N LEU A 33 1.69 3.64 -15.48
CA LEU A 33 1.75 2.28 -15.98
C LEU A 33 0.73 2.05 -17.12
N PRO A 34 1.06 1.26 -18.14
CA PRO A 34 0.11 0.83 -19.16
C PRO A 34 -0.95 -0.12 -18.56
N GLU A 35 -2.17 -0.10 -19.13
CA GLU A 35 -3.33 -0.87 -18.60
C GLU A 35 -3.06 -2.37 -18.45
N ILE A 36 -2.30 -2.95 -19.37
CA ILE A 36 -1.90 -4.37 -19.33
C ILE A 36 -1.17 -4.69 -18.02
N VAL A 37 -0.35 -3.75 -17.54
CA VAL A 37 0.41 -3.91 -16.30
C VAL A 37 -0.47 -3.62 -15.09
N ARG A 38 -1.44 -2.71 -15.19
CA ARG A 38 -2.38 -2.42 -14.09
C ARG A 38 -3.28 -3.59 -13.75
N ASN A 39 -3.67 -4.42 -14.73
CA ASN A 39 -4.55 -5.57 -14.52
C ASN A 39 -3.86 -6.80 -13.90
N ARG A 40 -2.56 -6.74 -13.58
CA ARG A 40 -1.81 -7.87 -13.03
C ARG A 40 -1.76 -7.80 -11.49
N PRO A 41 -1.63 -8.95 -10.80
CA PRO A 41 -1.32 -8.97 -9.38
C PRO A 41 0.13 -8.50 -9.15
N PHE A 42 0.33 -7.58 -8.20
CA PHE A 42 1.64 -7.04 -7.85
C PHE A 42 2.19 -7.70 -6.60
N SER A 43 3.50 -7.95 -6.58
CA SER A 43 4.19 -8.40 -5.37
C SER A 43 4.59 -7.20 -4.50
N MET A 44 4.81 -7.44 -3.20
CA MET A 44 5.28 -6.38 -2.32
C MET A 44 6.64 -5.81 -2.77
N VAL A 45 7.53 -6.69 -3.25
CA VAL A 45 8.86 -6.33 -3.71
C VAL A 45 8.81 -5.36 -4.89
N GLU A 46 7.83 -5.51 -5.79
CA GLU A 46 7.66 -4.60 -6.92
C GLU A 46 7.32 -3.18 -6.46
N PHE A 47 6.47 -3.03 -5.43
CA PHE A 47 6.20 -1.71 -4.86
C PHE A 47 7.40 -1.13 -4.14
N GLU A 48 8.15 -1.97 -3.40
CA GLU A 48 9.35 -1.53 -2.70
C GLU A 48 10.41 -1.02 -3.69
N VAL A 49 10.62 -1.71 -4.81
CA VAL A 49 11.54 -1.30 -5.88
C VAL A 49 11.03 -0.05 -6.62
N ALA A 50 9.74 0.01 -6.93
CA ALA A 50 9.16 1.12 -7.69
C ALA A 50 9.16 2.45 -6.92
N LEU A 51 8.95 2.38 -5.60
CA LEU A 51 8.77 3.56 -4.75
C LEU A 51 9.95 3.79 -3.83
N ASP A 52 11.01 2.97 -3.92
CA ASP A 52 12.18 2.99 -3.05
C ASP A 52 11.82 3.08 -1.55
N THR A 53 10.78 2.33 -1.16
CA THR A 53 10.21 2.39 0.19
C THR A 53 10.03 1.01 0.79
N GLN A 54 9.94 0.94 2.12
CA GLN A 54 9.67 -0.32 2.80
C GLN A 54 8.17 -0.66 2.72
N GLY A 55 7.87 -1.94 2.50
CA GLY A 55 6.50 -2.43 2.35
C GLY A 55 5.61 -2.16 3.57
N LYS A 56 6.19 -1.96 4.77
CA LYS A 56 5.42 -1.58 5.97
C LYS A 56 4.63 -0.27 5.77
N TYR A 57 5.19 0.71 5.08
CA TYR A 57 4.54 2.00 4.87
C TYR A 57 3.57 1.95 3.69
N ILE A 58 3.93 1.22 2.62
CA ILE A 58 3.06 1.05 1.45
C ILE A 58 1.80 0.24 1.78
N SER A 59 1.88 -0.69 2.73
CA SER A 59 0.75 -1.53 3.14
C SER A 59 -0.48 -0.70 3.53
N ALA A 60 -0.27 0.36 4.31
CA ALA A 60 -1.35 1.23 4.78
C ALA A 60 -1.96 2.01 3.60
N VAL A 61 -1.11 2.58 2.74
CA VAL A 61 -1.54 3.33 1.54
C VAL A 61 -2.34 2.45 0.60
N LEU A 62 -1.87 1.22 0.33
CA LEU A 62 -2.58 0.27 -0.53
C LEU A 62 -3.97 -0.07 0.03
N LEU A 63 -4.08 -0.33 1.34
CA LEU A 63 -5.35 -0.61 1.98
C LEU A 63 -6.31 0.60 1.91
N ASP A 64 -5.80 1.81 2.14
CA ASP A 64 -6.59 3.05 2.02
C ASP A 64 -7.09 3.30 0.59
N LEU A 65 -6.30 2.90 -0.41
CA LEU A 65 -6.67 2.95 -1.83
C LEU A 65 -7.60 1.80 -2.26
N GLY A 66 -7.98 0.90 -1.36
CA GLY A 66 -8.88 -0.22 -1.63
C GLY A 66 -8.21 -1.44 -2.28
N TRP A 67 -6.87 -1.49 -2.29
CA TRP A 67 -6.13 -2.67 -2.77
C TRP A 67 -6.35 -3.86 -1.84
N ARG A 68 -6.47 -5.04 -2.44
CA ARG A 68 -6.75 -6.27 -1.70
C ARG A 68 -5.51 -7.14 -1.64
N ARG A 69 -5.12 -7.51 -0.41
CA ARG A 69 -4.05 -8.48 -0.19
C ARG A 69 -4.59 -9.88 -0.32
N LYS A 70 -4.11 -10.65 -1.29
CA LYS A 70 -4.44 -12.07 -1.44
C LYS A 70 -3.21 -12.96 -1.23
N ARG A 71 -3.51 -14.22 -0.86
CA ARG A 71 -2.53 -15.28 -0.72
C ARG A 71 -2.90 -16.39 -1.70
N ARG A 72 -1.92 -16.85 -2.48
CA ARG A 72 -2.09 -17.96 -3.44
C ARG A 72 -1.14 -19.04 -2.99
N TRP A 73 -1.73 -20.20 -2.76
CA TRP A 73 -1.00 -21.41 -2.49
C TRP A 73 -0.56 -22.00 -3.82
N ASN A 74 0.74 -22.23 -3.96
CA ASN A 74 1.25 -23.07 -5.03
C ASN A 74 1.09 -24.54 -4.64
N THR A 75 0.95 -25.40 -5.64
CA THR A 75 0.88 -26.87 -5.49
C THR A 75 2.09 -27.48 -4.77
N ARG A 76 3.20 -26.74 -4.65
CA ARG A 76 4.41 -27.10 -3.89
C ARG A 76 4.36 -26.72 -2.40
N GLY A 77 3.21 -26.23 -1.89
CA GLY A 77 3.06 -25.79 -0.50
C GLY A 77 3.65 -24.42 -0.19
N GLN A 78 4.28 -23.75 -1.15
CA GLN A 78 4.73 -22.37 -1.02
C GLN A 78 3.55 -21.42 -1.19
N TYR A 79 3.47 -20.38 -0.36
CA TYR A 79 2.48 -19.33 -0.52
C TYR A 79 3.16 -18.04 -1.01
N HIS A 80 2.55 -17.38 -2.00
CA HIS A 80 2.93 -16.03 -2.41
C HIS A 80 1.85 -15.04 -1.99
N ARG A 81 2.29 -13.90 -1.45
CA ARG A 81 1.43 -12.77 -1.12
C ARG A 81 1.48 -11.78 -2.27
N TYR A 82 0.33 -11.44 -2.81
CA TYR A 82 0.18 -10.47 -3.87
C TYR A 82 -0.91 -9.47 -3.50
N TRP A 83 -0.83 -8.32 -4.12
CA TRP A 83 -1.79 -7.25 -4.02
C TRP A 83 -2.51 -7.15 -5.36
N GLU A 84 -3.82 -7.20 -5.29
CA GLU A 84 -4.66 -6.94 -6.44
C GLU A 84 -5.13 -5.49 -6.41
N PRO A 85 -5.11 -4.81 -7.57
CA PRO A 85 -5.71 -3.49 -7.67
C PRO A 85 -7.18 -3.56 -7.26
N PRO A 86 -7.73 -2.46 -6.70
CA PRO A 86 -9.18 -2.36 -6.57
C PRO A 86 -9.77 -2.59 -7.95
N ALA A 87 -10.67 -3.57 -8.07
CA ALA A 87 -11.44 -3.71 -9.29
C ALA A 87 -12.07 -2.34 -9.59
N PRO A 88 -12.10 -1.87 -10.86
CA PRO A 88 -12.94 -0.73 -11.19
C PRO A 88 -14.31 -1.08 -10.62
N ALA A 89 -14.90 -0.17 -9.84
CA ALA A 89 -16.16 -0.43 -9.16
C ALA A 89 -17.17 -0.94 -10.20
N CYS A 90 -17.27 -2.26 -10.33
CA CYS A 90 -18.43 -2.89 -10.91
C CYS A 90 -19.50 -2.51 -9.90
N GLU A 91 -20.33 -1.56 -10.32
CA GLU A 91 -21.53 -1.15 -9.65
C GLU A 91 -22.24 -2.40 -9.14
N GLU A 92 -22.09 -2.69 -7.84
CA GLU A 92 -23.04 -3.50 -7.09
C GLU A 92 -24.29 -2.64 -6.88
N HIS A 93 -24.94 -2.26 -7.98
CA HIS A 93 -26.36 -1.97 -8.00
C HIS A 93 -27.09 -3.27 -8.32
N SER A 94 -28.13 -3.57 -7.54
CA SER A 94 -29.07 -4.71 -7.65
C SER A 94 -28.49 -6.05 -7.17
N ARG A 95 -29.04 -6.71 -6.14
CA ARG A 95 -30.46 -6.92 -5.80
C ARG A 95 -30.62 -7.22 -4.31
#